data_AF-A0A971RDF2-F1
#
_entry.id   AF-A0A971RDF2-F1
#
_cell.length_a   1.000
_cell.length_b   1.000
_cell.length_c   1.000
_cell.angle_alpha   90.00
_cell.angle_beta   90.00
_cell.angle_gamma   90.00
#
_symmetry.space_group_name_H-M   'P 1'
#
loop_
_entity.id
_entity.type
_entity.pdbx_description
1 polymer ?
#
loop_
_entity_poly.entity_id
_entity_poly.type
_entity_poly.pdbx_seq_one_letter_code
_entity_poly.pdbx_strand_id
1 'polypeptide(L)'
;MPELTSSWIRWLLSQTESLLPERVHQSAWASTVDTLLASAFGGRESANLHALLEPIEDDASQRSTILIPGIMGSLLGSTRGKSALLWLNPALLVQGALNLLDLDGDGRDDANPEVEVVPFGIEKMTYLPLIETLARRSQLLEFPYDWRHNIVVTAHRLHAAILRWSSGVLDKRFTIVCHSMGGLVARCYMALYPREAERQIEQVLMIGVPLHGAAVAALAFSRELHPYLLVANVNPGNDLAGFSRTLPSTYQLLPPPADEFPADPVYPFDWDIYDARAWPIQGLSQAHLNTAAATHRLMRNSDPQLPLYNFAGCHMSTVTQIYLDDTQPEGLRPEYVAQGEQSGDGQVPLWSSRATNVATHYVEEDHVALVRNQRVLADVSTLLAGGQPSLPTVVPRRQSTVERWTGLPLHQQLVEMRNRIESETLTRIDLDHLFFWR
;
A
#
# COMPACT_ATOMS: atom_id res chain seq x y z
N MET A 1 3.27 36.34 -22.51
CA MET A 1 2.13 35.55 -21.99
C MET A 1 1.41 34.94 -23.17
N PRO A 2 1.42 33.60 -23.28
CA PRO A 2 0.30 32.85 -23.80
C PRO A 2 -0.31 32.00 -22.67
N GLU A 3 -1.63 31.99 -22.61
CA GLU A 3 -2.44 31.24 -21.67
C GLU A 3 -2.25 29.73 -21.87
N LEU A 4 -1.57 29.08 -20.93
CA LEU A 4 -1.43 27.62 -20.84
C LEU A 4 -2.56 27.07 -19.96
N THR A 5 -3.79 27.05 -20.49
CA THR A 5 -4.89 26.33 -19.84
C THR A 5 -4.94 24.91 -20.38
N SER A 6 -4.21 24.02 -19.69
CA SER A 6 -4.01 22.62 -20.06
C SER A 6 -5.19 21.71 -19.70
N SER A 7 -5.38 20.65 -20.50
CA SER A 7 -6.38 19.59 -20.30
C SER A 7 -6.14 18.78 -19.02
N TRP A 8 -4.88 18.67 -18.57
CA TRP A 8 -4.51 17.96 -17.35
C TRP A 8 -4.94 18.71 -16.07
N ILE A 9 -4.88 20.05 -16.06
CA ILE A 9 -5.42 20.85 -14.96
C ILE A 9 -6.93 20.63 -14.88
N ARG A 10 -7.63 20.50 -16.01
CA ARG A 10 -9.07 20.17 -16.01
C ARG A 10 -9.36 18.75 -15.52
N TRP A 11 -8.47 17.78 -15.77
CA TRP A 11 -8.63 16.41 -15.26
C TRP A 11 -8.37 16.33 -13.75
N LEU A 12 -7.36 17.03 -13.24
CA LEU A 12 -7.10 17.10 -11.80
C LEU A 12 -8.19 17.92 -11.09
N LEU A 13 -8.62 19.03 -11.70
CA LEU A 13 -9.73 19.85 -11.21
C LEU A 13 -11.06 19.10 -11.23
N SER A 14 -11.33 18.23 -12.21
CA SER A 14 -12.56 17.43 -12.25
C SER A 14 -12.61 16.37 -11.14
N GLN A 15 -11.46 15.92 -10.63
CA GLN A 15 -11.41 15.08 -9.42
C GLN A 15 -11.69 15.89 -8.14
N THR A 16 -11.28 17.17 -8.10
CA THR A 16 -11.43 18.03 -6.91
C THR A 16 -12.73 18.84 -6.84
N GLU A 17 -13.37 19.15 -7.98
CA GLU A 17 -14.62 19.94 -8.04
C GLU A 17 -15.86 19.16 -7.56
N SER A 18 -15.71 17.87 -7.24
CA SER A 18 -16.79 17.05 -6.68
C SER A 18 -17.03 17.25 -5.17
N LEU A 19 -16.30 18.16 -4.51
CA LEU A 19 -16.33 18.35 -3.05
C LEU A 19 -16.72 19.77 -2.59
N LEU A 20 -17.75 20.39 -3.17
CA LEU A 20 -18.51 21.47 -2.51
C LEU A 20 -20.01 21.38 -2.84
N PRO A 21 -20.93 21.58 -1.87
CA PRO A 21 -22.34 21.23 -2.03
C PRO A 21 -23.22 22.42 -2.43
N GLU A 22 -24.02 22.30 -3.50
CA GLU A 22 -25.39 22.82 -3.53
C GLU A 22 -26.24 22.26 -4.70
N ARG A 23 -27.32 21.56 -4.31
CA ARG A 23 -28.60 21.24 -4.96
C ARG A 23 -28.76 21.47 -6.49
N VAL A 24 -29.17 20.40 -7.22
CA VAL A 24 -30.54 20.22 -7.79
C VAL A 24 -30.57 19.22 -8.99
N HIS A 25 -31.48 18.25 -8.84
CA HIS A 25 -32.22 17.38 -9.77
C HIS A 25 -31.57 16.33 -10.70
N GLN A 26 -32.04 15.12 -10.44
CA GLN A 26 -31.90 13.84 -11.13
C GLN A 26 -32.42 13.86 -12.57
N SER A 27 -31.68 13.18 -13.45
CA SER A 27 -32.07 12.49 -14.71
C SER A 27 -31.21 12.82 -15.94
N ALA A 28 -30.45 13.93 -15.94
CA ALA A 28 -29.51 14.27 -17.03
C ALA A 28 -28.03 13.93 -16.73
N TRP A 29 -27.75 13.50 -15.50
CA TRP A 29 -26.39 13.27 -15.00
C TRP A 29 -25.74 11.99 -15.53
N ALA A 30 -26.52 10.93 -15.80
CA ALA A 30 -25.97 9.65 -16.23
C ALA A 30 -25.25 9.78 -17.59
N SER A 31 -25.90 10.29 -18.63
CA SER A 31 -25.31 10.34 -19.98
C SER A 31 -24.08 11.25 -20.10
N THR A 32 -24.01 12.30 -19.29
CA THR A 32 -22.89 13.25 -19.31
C THR A 32 -21.66 12.67 -18.58
N VAL A 33 -21.90 11.92 -17.49
CA VAL A 33 -20.88 11.16 -16.77
C VAL A 33 -20.39 10.00 -17.64
N ASP A 34 -21.28 9.23 -18.29
CA ASP A 34 -20.92 8.13 -19.20
C ASP A 34 -19.93 8.58 -20.31
N THR A 35 -20.17 9.77 -20.87
CA THR A 35 -19.37 10.32 -21.99
C THR A 35 -18.01 10.86 -21.53
N LEU A 36 -17.96 11.47 -20.35
CA LEU A 36 -16.71 11.95 -19.72
C LEU A 36 -15.86 10.78 -19.19
N LEU A 37 -16.50 9.73 -18.68
CA LEU A 37 -15.82 8.52 -18.20
C LEU A 37 -15.28 7.65 -19.33
N ALA A 38 -16.01 7.50 -20.44
CA ALA A 38 -15.55 6.76 -21.61
C ALA A 38 -14.39 7.44 -22.36
N SER A 39 -14.22 8.77 -22.19
CA SER A 39 -13.13 9.54 -22.81
C SER A 39 -11.89 9.65 -21.91
N ALA A 40 -12.04 9.55 -20.59
CA ALA A 40 -10.94 9.60 -19.62
C ALA A 40 -10.39 8.22 -19.21
N PHE A 41 -11.22 7.19 -19.33
CA PHE A 41 -10.91 5.82 -18.93
C PHE A 41 -11.27 4.87 -20.09
N GLY A 42 -10.43 3.87 -20.35
CA GLY A 42 -10.73 2.90 -21.42
C GLY A 42 -12.10 2.25 -21.19
N GLY A 43 -12.77 1.77 -22.25
CA GLY A 43 -14.16 1.29 -22.17
C GLY A 43 -14.46 0.23 -21.08
N ARG A 44 -13.44 -0.51 -20.61
CA ARG A 44 -13.55 -1.43 -19.46
C ARG A 44 -13.65 -0.72 -18.11
N GLU A 45 -12.91 0.36 -17.91
CA GLU A 45 -12.87 1.14 -16.65
C GLU A 45 -14.11 2.02 -16.47
N SER A 46 -14.73 2.47 -17.57
CA SER A 46 -16.02 3.16 -17.54
C SER A 46 -17.14 2.22 -17.03
N ALA A 47 -17.23 0.99 -17.55
CA ALA A 47 -18.20 -0.02 -17.09
C ALA A 47 -18.02 -0.38 -15.59
N ASN A 48 -16.77 -0.42 -15.19
CA ASN A 48 -16.27 -0.63 -13.83
C ASN A 48 -16.67 0.51 -12.86
N LEU A 49 -16.67 1.76 -13.33
CA LEU A 49 -17.17 2.90 -12.55
C LEU A 49 -18.71 2.96 -12.51
N HIS A 50 -19.40 2.62 -13.61
CA HIS A 50 -20.87 2.54 -13.64
C HIS A 50 -21.42 1.57 -12.61
N ALA A 51 -20.71 0.47 -12.44
CA ALA A 51 -20.95 -0.54 -11.43
C ALA A 51 -20.89 -0.06 -9.98
N LEU A 52 -20.13 0.99 -9.68
CA LEU A 52 -20.13 1.62 -8.34
C LEU A 52 -21.42 2.41 -8.08
N LEU A 53 -22.16 2.75 -9.13
CA LEU A 53 -23.44 3.44 -9.07
C LEU A 53 -24.64 2.47 -9.14
N GLU A 54 -24.39 1.19 -9.41
CA GLU A 54 -25.43 0.15 -9.39
C GLU A 54 -25.89 -0.14 -7.95
N PRO A 55 -27.18 -0.44 -7.73
CA PRO A 55 -27.69 -0.75 -6.40
C PRO A 55 -26.97 -1.95 -5.79
N ILE A 56 -26.62 -1.84 -4.51
CA ILE A 56 -26.11 -2.96 -3.70
C ILE A 56 -27.15 -4.08 -3.72
N GLU A 57 -26.73 -5.35 -3.90
CA GLU A 57 -27.63 -6.50 -3.83
C GLU A 57 -28.43 -6.48 -2.50
N ASP A 58 -29.75 -6.71 -2.52
CA ASP A 58 -30.66 -6.43 -1.39
C ASP A 58 -30.23 -7.05 -0.03
N ASP A 59 -29.54 -8.20 -0.04
CA ASP A 59 -29.00 -8.89 1.15
C ASP A 59 -27.61 -8.37 1.61
N ALA A 60 -26.88 -7.67 0.74
CA ALA A 60 -25.57 -7.06 1.02
C ALA A 60 -25.67 -5.71 1.75
N SER A 61 -26.86 -5.11 1.80
CA SER A 61 -27.11 -3.79 2.41
C SER A 61 -26.85 -3.73 3.93
N GLN A 62 -26.77 -4.87 4.62
CA GLN A 62 -26.53 -4.94 6.07
C GLN A 62 -25.06 -5.07 6.47
N ARG A 63 -24.16 -5.47 5.56
CA ARG A 63 -22.72 -5.67 5.86
C ARG A 63 -21.94 -4.40 5.54
N SER A 64 -21.02 -4.02 6.43
CA SER A 64 -20.09 -2.91 6.18
C SER A 64 -18.65 -3.42 6.08
N THR A 65 -17.95 -3.03 5.02
CA THR A 65 -16.55 -3.41 4.80
C THR A 65 -15.66 -2.19 4.88
N ILE A 66 -14.56 -2.28 5.64
CA ILE A 66 -13.55 -1.23 5.71
C ILE A 66 -12.37 -1.64 4.83
N LEU A 67 -12.02 -0.80 3.84
CA LEU A 67 -10.84 -1.00 3.00
C LEU A 67 -9.66 -0.16 3.52
N ILE A 68 -8.54 -0.82 3.81
CA ILE A 68 -7.29 -0.19 4.25
C ILE A 68 -6.18 -0.45 3.22
N PRO A 69 -5.66 0.58 2.52
CA PRO A 69 -4.61 0.40 1.52
C PRO A 69 -3.24 0.15 2.17
N GLY A 70 -2.26 -0.18 1.33
CA GLY A 70 -0.86 -0.34 1.71
C GLY A 70 -0.13 1.01 1.78
N ILE A 71 1.19 0.93 2.01
CA ILE A 71 2.07 2.10 1.88
C ILE A 71 1.92 2.69 0.47
N MET A 72 1.85 4.02 0.37
CA MET A 72 1.66 4.74 -0.89
C MET A 72 0.31 4.51 -1.60
N GLY A 73 -0.62 3.73 -1.02
CA GLY A 73 -1.92 3.44 -1.61
C GLY A 73 -3.02 4.48 -1.31
N SER A 74 -2.71 5.52 -0.53
CA SER A 74 -3.60 6.68 -0.34
C SER A 74 -3.03 7.88 -1.08
N LEU A 75 -3.91 8.65 -1.72
CA LEU A 75 -3.59 9.96 -2.26
C LEU A 75 -3.35 10.95 -1.10
N LEU A 76 -2.26 11.72 -1.19
CA LEU A 76 -1.89 12.78 -0.27
C LEU A 76 -1.95 14.13 -0.99
N GLY A 77 -2.63 15.09 -0.38
CA GLY A 77 -2.70 16.47 -0.86
C GLY A 77 -2.30 17.44 0.25
N SER A 78 -1.95 18.67 -0.12
CA SER A 78 -1.72 19.73 0.86
C SER A 78 -2.94 20.62 1.02
N THR A 79 -3.30 20.96 2.26
CA THR A 79 -4.45 21.83 2.58
C THR A 79 -4.08 23.26 2.96
N ARG A 80 -2.80 23.52 3.31
CA ARG A 80 -2.27 24.88 3.55
C ARG A 80 -0.97 25.11 2.78
N GLY A 81 -0.71 26.38 2.45
CA GLY A 81 0.43 26.77 1.63
C GLY A 81 0.25 26.33 0.17
N LYS A 82 1.11 25.44 -0.33
CA LYS A 82 1.03 24.88 -1.68
C LYS A 82 -0.11 23.87 -1.80
N SER A 83 -1.35 24.34 -1.98
CA SER A 83 -2.52 23.47 -2.18
C SER A 83 -2.42 22.70 -3.50
N ALA A 84 -2.02 21.43 -3.43
CA ALA A 84 -1.87 20.56 -4.58
C ALA A 84 -1.99 19.07 -4.19
N LEU A 85 -2.29 18.22 -5.16
CA LEU A 85 -2.02 16.78 -5.06
C LEU A 85 -0.51 16.57 -4.97
N LEU A 86 -0.02 16.00 -3.87
CA LEU A 86 1.40 15.71 -3.68
C LEU A 86 1.73 14.25 -4.03
N TRP A 87 0.81 13.34 -3.74
CA TRP A 87 0.95 11.92 -4.04
C TRP A 87 -0.38 11.34 -4.51
N LEU A 88 -0.48 10.62 -5.63
CA LEU A 88 0.57 10.39 -6.63
C LEU A 88 0.67 11.55 -7.62
N ASN A 89 1.83 12.19 -7.77
CA ASN A 89 2.01 13.30 -8.72
C ASN A 89 3.32 13.19 -9.54
N PRO A 90 3.26 12.66 -10.78
CA PRO A 90 4.43 12.51 -11.65
C PRO A 90 5.12 13.84 -12.01
N ALA A 91 4.35 14.93 -12.13
CA ALA A 91 4.91 16.23 -12.45
C ALA A 91 5.82 16.75 -11.33
N LEU A 92 5.48 16.48 -10.07
CA LEU A 92 6.35 16.81 -8.94
C LEU A 92 7.65 15.99 -8.97
N LEU A 93 7.58 14.71 -9.35
CA LEU A 93 8.77 13.89 -9.51
C LEU A 93 9.69 14.40 -10.62
N VAL A 94 9.15 14.79 -11.77
CA VAL A 94 9.96 15.40 -12.85
C VAL A 94 10.60 16.71 -12.41
N GLN A 95 9.98 17.45 -11.50
CA GLN A 95 10.52 18.69 -10.94
C GLN A 95 11.53 18.45 -9.81
N GLY A 96 11.77 17.21 -9.38
CA GLY A 96 12.66 16.93 -8.25
C GLY A 96 12.04 17.31 -6.90
N ALA A 97 10.70 17.35 -6.81
CA ALA A 97 9.96 17.89 -5.67
C ALA A 97 9.39 16.81 -4.73
N LEU A 98 9.88 15.57 -4.80
CA LEU A 98 9.49 14.49 -3.86
C LEU A 98 9.62 14.91 -2.40
N ASN A 99 10.68 15.65 -2.08
CA ASN A 99 11.04 16.05 -0.72
C ASN A 99 10.01 17.03 -0.09
N LEU A 100 9.00 17.49 -0.82
CA LEU A 100 7.82 18.16 -0.23
C LEU A 100 7.05 17.23 0.72
N LEU A 101 7.21 15.92 0.58
CA LEU A 101 6.58 14.91 1.43
C LEU A 101 7.43 14.51 2.63
N ASP A 102 8.64 15.06 2.81
CA ASP A 102 9.50 14.73 3.95
C ASP A 102 8.79 15.05 5.27
N LEU A 103 8.95 14.14 6.24
CA LEU A 103 8.57 14.41 7.63
C LEU A 103 9.76 15.01 8.39
N ASP A 104 9.46 15.72 9.46
CA ASP A 104 10.47 16.28 10.34
C ASP A 104 11.23 15.21 11.14
N GLY A 105 12.18 15.64 11.97
CA GLY A 105 13.13 14.73 12.61
C GLY A 105 12.52 13.71 13.58
N ASP A 106 11.30 13.96 14.10
CA ASP A 106 10.58 13.02 14.94
C ASP A 106 9.45 12.27 14.20
N GLY A 107 9.26 12.57 12.92
CA GLY A 107 8.32 11.90 12.02
C GLY A 107 6.85 12.21 12.31
N ARG A 108 6.57 13.32 12.99
CA ARG A 108 5.20 13.69 13.40
C ARG A 108 4.56 14.73 12.51
N ASP A 109 5.33 15.69 12.04
CA ASP A 109 4.85 16.82 11.25
C ASP A 109 5.59 16.87 9.90
N ASP A 110 5.05 17.64 8.94
CA ASP A 110 5.71 17.87 7.66
C ASP A 110 6.98 18.72 7.85
N ALA A 111 8.10 18.28 7.27
CA ALA A 111 9.37 19.02 7.35
C ALA A 111 9.31 20.37 6.61
N ASN A 112 8.52 20.43 5.54
CA ASN A 112 8.36 21.64 4.75
C ASN A 112 7.19 22.48 5.29
N PRO A 113 7.44 23.71 5.79
CA PRO A 113 6.38 24.56 6.37
C PRO A 113 5.39 25.10 5.32
N GLU A 114 5.65 24.91 4.03
CA GLU A 114 4.76 25.33 2.94
C GLU A 114 3.67 24.29 2.60
N VAL A 115 3.63 23.15 3.30
CA VAL A 115 2.61 22.12 3.11
C VAL A 115 1.96 21.72 4.43
N GLU A 116 0.71 21.28 4.35
CA GLU A 116 0.02 20.55 5.42
C GLU A 116 -0.63 19.35 4.76
N VAL A 117 0.08 18.23 4.81
CA VAL A 117 -0.24 17.05 4.02
C VAL A 117 -1.32 16.23 4.71
N VAL A 118 -2.37 15.90 3.96
CA VAL A 118 -3.50 15.11 4.43
C VAL A 118 -3.87 14.04 3.41
N PRO A 119 -4.31 12.85 3.88
CA PRO A 119 -4.87 11.83 3.01
C PRO A 119 -6.30 12.20 2.64
N PHE A 120 -6.70 11.99 1.39
CA PHE A 120 -8.07 12.32 0.94
C PHE A 120 -8.76 11.25 0.09
N GLY A 121 -8.07 10.18 -0.30
CA GLY A 121 -8.68 9.06 -1.03
C GLY A 121 -7.74 7.89 -1.23
N ILE A 122 -8.27 6.72 -1.57
CA ILE A 122 -7.47 5.56 -2.00
C ILE A 122 -7.19 5.71 -3.50
N GLU A 123 -5.94 5.53 -3.92
CA GLU A 123 -5.59 5.65 -5.34
C GLU A 123 -6.25 4.52 -6.15
N LYS A 124 -6.81 4.86 -7.30
CA LYS A 124 -7.66 3.94 -8.08
C LYS A 124 -6.90 3.20 -9.19
N MET A 125 -5.63 3.51 -9.42
CA MET A 125 -4.84 2.80 -10.43
C MET A 125 -4.55 1.36 -9.97
N THR A 126 -4.25 1.15 -8.69
CA THR A 126 -4.05 -0.21 -8.16
C THR A 126 -5.34 -0.80 -7.62
N TYR A 127 -6.10 -0.02 -6.84
CA TYR A 127 -7.17 -0.56 -6.00
C TYR A 127 -8.55 -0.65 -6.67
N LEU A 128 -8.76 -0.07 -7.86
CA LEU A 128 -10.09 -0.02 -8.47
C LEU A 128 -10.79 -1.39 -8.57
N PRO A 129 -10.14 -2.48 -9.02
CA PRO A 129 -10.77 -3.80 -9.06
C PRO A 129 -11.22 -4.31 -7.68
N LEU A 130 -10.43 -4.06 -6.64
CA LEU A 130 -10.80 -4.42 -5.27
C LEU A 130 -11.97 -3.56 -4.78
N ILE A 131 -11.91 -2.25 -4.98
CA ILE A 131 -12.97 -1.31 -4.57
C ILE A 131 -14.32 -1.70 -5.18
N GLU A 132 -14.36 -1.99 -6.48
CA GLU A 132 -15.58 -2.46 -7.15
C GLU A 132 -16.07 -3.79 -6.58
N THR A 133 -15.14 -4.73 -6.35
CA THR A 133 -15.47 -6.03 -5.76
C THR A 133 -16.15 -5.86 -4.40
N LEU A 134 -15.62 -4.98 -3.55
CA LEU A 134 -16.14 -4.74 -2.20
C LEU A 134 -17.45 -3.94 -2.21
N ALA A 135 -17.54 -2.91 -3.05
CA ALA A 135 -18.71 -2.03 -3.15
C ALA A 135 -19.97 -2.77 -3.63
N ARG A 136 -19.81 -3.81 -4.47
CA ARG A 136 -20.93 -4.66 -4.88
C ARG A 136 -21.44 -5.62 -3.80
N ARG A 137 -20.64 -5.86 -2.75
CA ARG A 137 -20.90 -6.91 -1.74
C ARG A 137 -21.22 -6.37 -0.36
N SER A 138 -21.03 -5.07 -0.14
CA SER A 138 -21.19 -4.45 1.18
C SER A 138 -21.24 -2.93 1.07
N GLN A 139 -21.69 -2.27 2.13
CA GLN A 139 -21.41 -0.85 2.33
C GLN A 139 -19.90 -0.65 2.50
N LEU A 140 -19.22 -0.20 1.45
CA LEU A 140 -17.78 0.06 1.46
C LEU A 140 -17.46 1.38 2.20
N LEU A 141 -16.54 1.29 3.14
CA LEU A 141 -15.96 2.39 3.90
C LEU A 141 -14.47 2.43 3.59
N GLU A 142 -14.03 3.44 2.84
CA GLU A 142 -12.62 3.62 2.54
C GLU A 142 -11.91 4.30 3.71
N PHE A 143 -10.76 3.74 4.13
CA PHE A 143 -9.89 4.34 5.14
C PHE A 143 -8.56 4.78 4.49
N PRO A 144 -8.54 5.88 3.72
CA PRO A 144 -7.28 6.48 3.32
C PRO A 144 -6.56 7.03 4.56
N TYR A 145 -5.24 6.88 4.59
CA TYR A 145 -4.41 7.36 5.68
C TYR A 145 -3.08 7.86 5.15
N ASP A 146 -2.45 8.72 5.95
CA ASP A 146 -1.10 9.15 5.67
C ASP A 146 -0.12 8.04 6.06
N TRP A 147 0.33 7.35 5.02
CA TRP A 147 1.18 6.18 5.09
C TRP A 147 2.63 6.51 5.46
N ARG A 148 3.00 7.79 5.60
CA ARG A 148 4.32 8.22 6.06
C ARG A 148 4.46 8.07 7.58
N HIS A 149 3.38 8.31 8.32
CA HIS A 149 3.39 8.35 9.77
C HIS A 149 3.43 6.97 10.44
N ASN A 150 3.75 6.99 11.73
CA ASN A 150 3.74 5.85 12.63
C ASN A 150 2.42 5.06 12.60
N ILE A 151 2.51 3.73 12.39
CA ILE A 151 1.39 2.78 12.34
C ILE A 151 0.50 2.87 13.59
N VAL A 152 1.06 3.11 14.78
CA VAL A 152 0.30 3.28 16.04
C VAL A 152 -0.63 4.50 15.97
N VAL A 153 -0.13 5.62 15.43
CA VAL A 153 -0.95 6.84 15.23
C VAL A 153 -2.07 6.56 14.24
N THR A 154 -1.76 5.84 13.15
CA THR A 154 -2.76 5.44 12.15
C THR A 154 -3.80 4.49 12.74
N ALA A 155 -3.42 3.56 13.61
CA ALA A 155 -4.34 2.64 14.30
C ALA A 155 -5.31 3.39 15.24
N HIS A 156 -4.85 4.43 15.94
CA HIS A 156 -5.75 5.33 16.69
C HIS A 156 -6.73 6.06 15.77
N ARG A 157 -6.28 6.53 14.59
CA ARG A 157 -7.15 7.14 13.57
C ARG A 157 -8.18 6.14 13.03
N LEU A 158 -7.79 4.88 12.84
CA LEU A 158 -8.69 3.80 12.42
C LEU A 158 -9.77 3.53 13.47
N HIS A 159 -9.38 3.43 14.75
CA HIS A 159 -10.34 3.29 15.85
C HIS A 159 -11.36 4.44 15.85
N ALA A 160 -10.90 5.69 15.75
CA ALA A 160 -11.79 6.84 15.69
C ALA A 160 -12.72 6.79 14.45
N ALA A 161 -12.25 6.28 13.30
CA ALA A 161 -13.08 6.11 12.12
C ALA A 161 -14.17 5.05 12.31
N ILE A 162 -13.83 3.89 12.89
CA ILE A 162 -14.78 2.83 13.23
C ILE A 162 -15.85 3.36 14.19
N LEU A 163 -15.46 4.11 15.23
CA LEU A 163 -16.43 4.74 16.14
C LEU A 163 -17.38 5.68 15.39
N ARG A 164 -16.88 6.50 14.46
CA ARG A 164 -17.75 7.38 13.65
C ARG A 164 -18.70 6.58 12.75
N TRP A 165 -18.20 5.57 12.05
CA TRP A 165 -19.00 4.73 11.14
C TRP A 165 -19.98 3.80 11.84
N SER A 166 -19.76 3.52 13.13
CA SER A 166 -20.73 2.83 13.97
C SER A 166 -21.96 3.69 14.27
N SER A 167 -21.88 5.02 14.11
CA SER A 167 -22.97 5.96 14.36
C SER A 167 -23.64 5.78 15.74
N GLY A 168 -22.86 5.38 16.75
CA GLY A 168 -23.35 5.09 18.10
C GLY A 168 -24.02 3.71 18.27
N VAL A 169 -24.14 2.92 17.20
CA VAL A 169 -24.58 1.52 17.27
C VAL A 169 -23.41 0.66 17.71
N LEU A 170 -23.35 0.40 19.01
CA LEU A 170 -22.19 -0.22 19.64
C LEU A 170 -21.87 -1.63 19.12
N ASP A 171 -22.87 -2.36 18.62
CA ASP A 171 -22.73 -3.73 18.10
C ASP A 171 -22.70 -3.79 16.57
N LYS A 172 -22.53 -2.65 15.87
CA LYS A 172 -22.32 -2.67 14.42
C LYS A 172 -20.97 -3.33 14.13
N ARG A 173 -21.01 -4.41 13.35
CA ARG A 173 -19.82 -5.17 12.96
C ARG A 173 -19.33 -4.80 11.57
N PHE A 174 -18.03 -4.89 11.37
CA PHE A 174 -17.33 -4.56 10.14
C PHE A 174 -16.41 -5.71 9.74
N THR A 175 -16.36 -6.03 8.45
CA THR A 175 -15.23 -6.81 7.90
C THR A 175 -14.13 -5.84 7.49
N ILE A 176 -12.88 -6.09 7.88
CA ILE A 176 -11.73 -5.32 7.39
C ILE A 176 -11.12 -6.05 6.20
N VAL A 177 -10.90 -5.35 5.09
CA VAL A 177 -10.09 -5.81 3.97
C VAL A 177 -8.88 -4.89 3.86
N CYS A 178 -7.69 -5.46 3.92
CA CYS A 178 -6.46 -4.66 4.00
C CYS A 178 -5.34 -5.22 3.13
N HIS A 179 -4.57 -4.34 2.50
CA HIS A 179 -3.44 -4.70 1.63
C HIS A 179 -2.11 -4.29 2.25
N SER A 180 -1.09 -5.15 2.16
CA SER A 180 0.30 -4.82 2.51
C SER A 180 0.41 -4.18 3.91
N MET A 181 1.03 -3.01 4.06
CA MET A 181 1.14 -2.28 5.33
C MET A 181 -0.21 -1.99 6.01
N GLY A 182 -1.31 -1.89 5.26
CA GLY A 182 -2.65 -1.70 5.81
C GLY A 182 -3.07 -2.82 6.76
N GLY A 183 -2.56 -4.05 6.56
CA GLY A 183 -2.78 -5.15 7.49
C GLY A 183 -2.05 -4.97 8.82
N LEU A 184 -0.88 -4.33 8.82
CA LEU A 184 -0.19 -3.97 10.05
C LEU A 184 -0.94 -2.87 10.82
N VAL A 185 -1.57 -1.93 10.12
CA VAL A 185 -2.49 -0.95 10.74
C VAL A 185 -3.66 -1.67 11.41
N ALA A 186 -4.31 -2.61 10.73
CA ALA A 186 -5.41 -3.40 11.30
C ALA A 186 -4.97 -4.23 12.52
N ARG A 187 -3.81 -4.90 12.44
CA ARG A 187 -3.25 -5.67 13.56
C ARG A 187 -2.86 -4.78 14.74
N CYS A 188 -2.27 -3.62 14.49
CA CYS A 188 -1.95 -2.65 15.53
C CYS A 188 -3.22 -2.11 16.20
N TYR A 189 -4.29 -1.85 15.44
CA TYR A 189 -5.60 -1.50 15.99
C TYR A 189 -6.13 -2.58 16.93
N MET A 190 -6.10 -3.85 16.51
CA MET A 190 -6.55 -4.97 17.36
C MET A 190 -5.69 -5.12 18.63
N ALA A 191 -4.39 -4.84 18.56
CA ALA A 191 -3.50 -4.86 19.71
C ALA A 191 -3.77 -3.72 20.72
N LEU A 192 -4.11 -2.52 20.23
CA LEU A 192 -4.40 -1.36 21.06
C LEU A 192 -5.82 -1.39 21.66
N TYR A 193 -6.77 -1.96 20.93
CA TYR A 193 -8.20 -1.95 21.24
C TYR A 193 -8.82 -3.35 21.16
N PRO A 194 -8.32 -4.34 21.94
CA PRO A 194 -8.73 -5.74 21.79
C PRO A 194 -10.23 -5.95 22.03
N ARG A 195 -10.83 -5.26 23.01
CA ARG A 195 -12.26 -5.40 23.34
C ARG A 195 -13.16 -4.84 22.25
N GLU A 196 -12.80 -3.69 21.72
CA GLU A 196 -13.52 -3.04 20.64
C GLU A 196 -13.34 -3.81 19.33
N ALA A 197 -12.15 -4.36 19.09
CA ALA A 197 -11.90 -5.24 17.96
C ALA A 197 -12.78 -6.50 18.01
N GLU A 198 -12.80 -7.23 19.11
CA GLU A 198 -13.65 -8.43 19.26
C GLU A 198 -15.14 -8.12 19.09
N ARG A 199 -15.57 -6.95 19.56
CA ARG A 199 -16.97 -6.52 19.47
C ARG A 199 -17.36 -6.06 18.07
N GLN A 200 -16.53 -5.23 17.43
CA GLN A 200 -16.88 -4.50 16.21
C GLN A 200 -16.32 -5.12 14.93
N ILE A 201 -15.34 -6.02 15.01
CA ILE A 201 -14.75 -6.64 13.83
C ILE A 201 -15.27 -8.05 13.66
N GLU A 202 -15.77 -8.33 12.46
CA GLU A 202 -16.26 -9.65 12.07
C GLU A 202 -15.16 -10.62 11.72
N GLN A 203 -14.28 -10.16 10.84
CA GLN A 203 -13.13 -10.88 10.32
C GLN A 203 -12.18 -9.87 9.67
N VAL A 204 -10.92 -10.26 9.46
CA VAL A 204 -9.93 -9.46 8.74
C VAL A 204 -9.40 -10.26 7.55
N LEU A 205 -9.54 -9.69 6.36
CA LEU A 205 -9.07 -10.24 5.10
C LEU A 205 -7.81 -9.47 4.67
N MET A 206 -6.65 -10.08 4.86
CA MET A 206 -5.34 -9.55 4.53
C MET A 206 -4.94 -9.98 3.12
N ILE A 207 -4.34 -9.07 2.36
CA ILE A 207 -3.82 -9.34 1.02
C ILE A 207 -2.35 -8.91 1.01
N GLY A 208 -1.43 -9.84 0.82
CA GLY A 208 0.02 -9.58 0.77
C GLY A 208 0.58 -8.94 2.04
N VAL A 209 0.04 -9.22 3.22
CA VAL A 209 0.46 -8.49 4.44
C VAL A 209 1.77 -9.07 5.00
N PRO A 210 2.79 -8.22 5.25
CA PRO A 210 4.05 -8.65 5.87
C PRO A 210 3.90 -8.75 7.40
N LEU A 211 3.28 -9.82 7.90
CA LEU A 211 2.94 -10.02 9.32
C LEU A 211 4.17 -9.93 10.25
N HIS A 212 5.36 -10.20 9.72
CA HIS A 212 6.65 -10.13 10.41
C HIS A 212 7.62 -9.15 9.74
N GLY A 213 7.13 -8.13 9.03
CA GLY A 213 7.97 -7.19 8.27
C GLY A 213 8.58 -7.79 7.00
N ALA A 214 9.35 -7.02 6.24
CA ALA A 214 9.97 -7.49 5.00
C ALA A 214 11.42 -7.04 4.92
N ALA A 215 12.32 -7.95 4.53
CA ALA A 215 13.75 -7.63 4.41
C ALA A 215 13.99 -6.48 3.43
N VAL A 216 13.23 -6.41 2.34
CA VAL A 216 13.30 -5.34 1.34
C VAL A 216 13.09 -3.93 1.92
N ALA A 217 12.42 -3.78 3.08
CA ALA A 217 12.25 -2.49 3.75
C ALA A 217 13.60 -1.86 4.16
N ALA A 218 14.63 -2.67 4.45
CA ALA A 218 15.98 -2.18 4.71
C ALA A 218 16.61 -1.52 3.49
N LEU A 219 16.29 -2.00 2.28
CA LEU A 219 16.79 -1.44 1.03
C LEU A 219 16.16 -0.07 0.71
N ALA A 220 15.02 0.27 1.33
CA ALA A 220 14.40 1.60 1.18
C ALA A 220 15.26 2.72 1.77
N PHE A 221 16.22 2.40 2.63
CA PHE A 221 17.18 3.38 3.13
C PHE A 221 18.39 3.55 2.21
N SER A 222 18.55 2.70 1.20
CA SER A 222 19.68 2.72 0.27
C SER A 222 19.40 3.61 -0.93
N ARG A 223 20.39 4.41 -1.38
CA ARG A 223 20.28 5.17 -2.62
C ARG A 223 20.49 4.30 -3.86
N GLU A 224 21.24 3.23 -3.72
CA GLU A 224 21.65 2.37 -4.85
C GLU A 224 20.77 1.12 -5.00
N LEU A 225 20.13 0.66 -3.91
CA LEU A 225 19.35 -0.58 -3.88
C LEU A 225 17.84 -0.36 -3.66
N HIS A 226 17.37 0.89 -3.69
CA HIS A 226 15.98 1.24 -3.39
C HIS A 226 14.95 0.39 -4.16
N PRO A 227 13.84 -0.08 -3.54
CA PRO A 227 12.80 -0.82 -4.27
C PRO A 227 12.26 -0.08 -5.50
N TYR A 228 12.15 1.26 -5.39
CA TYR A 228 11.58 2.17 -6.40
C TYR A 228 12.62 3.06 -7.10
N LEU A 229 13.80 2.53 -7.47
CA LEU A 229 14.89 3.31 -8.10
C LEU A 229 14.48 4.13 -9.32
N LEU A 230 13.46 3.71 -10.08
CA LEU A 230 12.95 4.49 -11.21
C LEU A 230 12.52 5.90 -10.79
N VAL A 231 11.88 6.06 -9.61
CA VAL A 231 11.44 7.35 -9.07
C VAL A 231 12.63 8.28 -8.77
N ALA A 232 13.69 7.75 -8.15
CA ALA A 232 14.90 8.51 -7.84
C ALA A 232 15.64 8.99 -9.10
N ASN A 233 15.54 8.22 -10.19
CA ASN A 233 16.23 8.50 -11.44
C ASN A 233 15.41 9.34 -12.43
N VAL A 234 14.13 9.66 -12.13
CA VAL A 234 13.33 10.63 -12.91
C VAL A 234 13.97 12.02 -12.85
N ASN A 235 14.40 12.45 -11.67
CA ASN A 235 15.09 13.71 -11.45
C ASN A 235 16.03 13.56 -10.25
N PRO A 236 17.32 13.97 -10.35
CA PRO A 236 18.29 13.83 -9.25
C PRO A 236 17.93 14.63 -7.98
N GLY A 237 16.98 15.58 -8.06
CA GLY A 237 16.44 16.28 -6.90
C GLY A 237 15.50 15.43 -6.03
N ASN A 238 15.00 14.29 -6.50
CA ASN A 238 14.20 13.37 -5.70
C ASN A 238 15.12 12.52 -4.80
N ASP A 239 15.36 12.94 -3.56
CA ASP A 239 16.13 12.14 -2.61
C ASP A 239 15.27 11.06 -1.99
N LEU A 240 15.00 10.00 -2.75
CA LEU A 240 14.08 8.94 -2.35
C LEU A 240 14.54 8.18 -1.10
N ALA A 241 15.85 7.98 -0.93
CA ALA A 241 16.39 7.36 0.28
C ALA A 241 16.32 8.32 1.48
N GLY A 242 16.62 9.61 1.28
CA GLY A 242 16.44 10.64 2.29
C GLY A 242 14.99 10.71 2.77
N PHE A 243 14.05 10.81 1.82
CA PHE A 243 12.62 10.72 2.05
C PHE A 243 12.29 9.49 2.89
N SER A 244 12.58 8.28 2.42
CA SER A 244 12.32 7.00 3.12
C SER A 244 12.85 6.97 4.56
N ARG A 245 13.99 7.61 4.85
CA ARG A 245 14.56 7.70 6.21
C ARG A 245 13.79 8.64 7.15
N THR A 246 12.96 9.55 6.63
CA THR A 246 12.08 10.41 7.44
C THR A 246 10.78 9.73 7.86
N LEU A 247 10.36 8.63 7.21
CA LEU A 247 9.07 7.97 7.45
C LEU A 247 9.17 6.96 8.61
N PRO A 248 8.50 7.15 9.76
CA PRO A 248 8.43 6.11 10.79
C PRO A 248 7.87 4.77 10.29
N SER A 249 6.93 4.81 9.33
CA SER A 249 6.29 3.61 8.78
C SER A 249 7.27 2.69 8.05
N THR A 250 8.27 3.24 7.34
CA THR A 250 9.31 2.45 6.67
C THR A 250 10.12 1.62 7.67
N TYR A 251 10.48 2.20 8.82
CA TYR A 251 11.16 1.45 9.89
C TYR A 251 10.25 0.37 10.49
N GLN A 252 8.94 0.63 10.61
CA GLN A 252 7.96 -0.34 11.12
C GLN A 252 7.68 -1.49 10.15
N LEU A 253 8.12 -1.40 8.89
CA LEU A 253 8.11 -2.50 7.92
C LEU A 253 9.34 -3.41 8.02
N LEU A 254 10.38 -3.02 8.77
CA LEU A 254 11.51 -3.92 9.05
C LEU A 254 11.03 -5.16 9.80
N PRO A 255 11.71 -6.31 9.68
CA PRO A 255 11.45 -7.47 10.51
C PRO A 255 11.60 -7.16 12.01
N PRO A 256 10.90 -7.90 12.91
CA PRO A 256 11.03 -7.67 14.35
C PRO A 256 12.48 -7.87 14.83
N PRO A 257 12.83 -7.40 16.04
CA PRO A 257 14.12 -7.71 16.65
C PRO A 257 14.42 -9.21 16.64
N ALA A 258 15.70 -9.60 16.56
CA ALA A 258 16.10 -10.99 16.37
C ALA A 258 15.61 -11.94 17.48
N ASP A 259 15.53 -11.47 18.72
CA ASP A 259 14.96 -12.17 19.88
C ASP A 259 13.42 -12.30 19.82
N GLU A 260 12.79 -11.56 18.91
CA GLU A 260 11.36 -11.58 18.67
C GLU A 260 10.92 -12.19 17.35
N PHE A 261 11.87 -12.49 16.48
CA PHE A 261 11.62 -13.14 15.21
C PHE A 261 11.13 -14.59 15.42
N PRO A 262 10.27 -15.12 14.52
CA PRO A 262 9.92 -16.54 14.54
C PRO A 262 11.16 -17.44 14.56
N ALA A 263 11.08 -18.59 15.26
CA ALA A 263 12.24 -19.49 15.41
C ALA A 263 12.65 -20.19 14.09
N ASP A 264 11.76 -20.25 13.12
CA ASP A 264 11.98 -20.76 11.77
C ASP A 264 11.22 -19.83 10.80
N PRO A 265 11.88 -19.19 9.82
CA PRO A 265 13.27 -19.40 9.35
C PRO A 265 14.35 -18.65 10.15
N VAL A 266 15.60 -18.78 9.70
CA VAL A 266 16.75 -18.00 10.18
C VAL A 266 16.47 -16.49 10.02
N TYR A 267 16.94 -15.70 10.99
CA TYR A 267 16.83 -14.24 10.97
C TYR A 267 17.39 -13.66 9.66
N PRO A 268 16.70 -12.71 9.00
CA PRO A 268 17.05 -12.28 7.65
C PRO A 268 18.27 -11.36 7.54
N PHE A 269 18.96 -11.08 8.65
CA PHE A 269 20.11 -10.17 8.70
C PHE A 269 21.25 -10.74 9.55
N ASP A 270 22.49 -10.40 9.22
CA ASP A 270 23.69 -10.76 9.97
C ASP A 270 24.22 -9.62 10.87
N TRP A 271 23.44 -8.54 11.03
CA TRP A 271 23.72 -7.44 11.96
C TRP A 271 22.47 -7.02 12.74
N ASP A 272 22.67 -6.17 13.75
CA ASP A 272 21.57 -5.58 14.52
C ASP A 272 20.91 -4.43 13.74
N ILE A 273 19.81 -4.74 13.04
CA ILE A 273 19.05 -3.73 12.28
C ILE A 273 18.39 -2.67 13.18
N TYR A 274 18.35 -2.86 14.50
CA TYR A 274 17.78 -1.93 15.48
C TYR A 274 18.82 -1.05 16.18
N ASP A 275 20.13 -1.19 15.88
CA ASP A 275 21.16 -0.20 16.23
C ASP A 275 21.55 0.63 15.01
N ALA A 276 21.18 1.91 14.99
CA ALA A 276 21.47 2.83 13.89
C ALA A 276 22.97 2.91 13.55
N ARG A 277 23.87 2.60 14.50
CA ARG A 277 25.33 2.61 14.29
C ARG A 277 25.85 1.34 13.63
N ALA A 278 25.07 0.26 13.63
CA ALA A 278 25.43 -0.99 12.98
C ALA A 278 25.13 -0.99 11.47
N TRP A 279 24.38 0.00 10.98
CA TRP A 279 24.08 0.14 9.57
C TRP A 279 25.28 0.72 8.79
N PRO A 280 25.56 0.22 7.57
CA PRO A 280 26.55 0.83 6.67
C PRO A 280 26.04 2.14 6.05
N ILE A 281 24.74 2.45 6.22
CA ILE A 281 24.06 3.65 5.73
C ILE A 281 23.93 4.67 6.85
N GLN A 282 24.29 5.93 6.57
CA GLN A 282 24.15 7.03 7.52
C GLN A 282 22.76 7.69 7.49
N GLY A 283 22.38 8.32 8.60
CA GLY A 283 21.16 9.13 8.70
C GLY A 283 19.90 8.36 9.10
N LEU A 284 20.03 7.11 9.57
CA LEU A 284 18.91 6.39 10.16
C LEU A 284 18.58 6.95 11.55
N SER A 285 17.29 7.02 11.87
CA SER A 285 16.80 7.48 13.16
C SER A 285 16.72 6.34 14.16
N GLN A 286 17.55 6.39 15.21
CA GLN A 286 17.45 5.45 16.33
C GLN A 286 16.06 5.52 17.02
N ALA A 287 15.43 6.69 17.04
CA ALA A 287 14.10 6.85 17.61
C ALA A 287 13.03 6.11 16.78
N HIS A 288 13.13 6.14 15.46
CA HIS A 288 12.24 5.37 14.58
C HIS A 288 12.48 3.86 14.71
N LEU A 289 13.73 3.41 14.81
CA LEU A 289 14.07 2.00 15.08
C LEU A 289 13.49 1.52 16.42
N ASN A 290 13.65 2.31 17.49
CA ASN A 290 13.08 1.98 18.81
C ASN A 290 11.54 1.88 18.74
N THR A 291 10.91 2.78 18.00
CA THR A 291 9.45 2.78 17.77
C THR A 291 9.01 1.56 16.97
N ALA A 292 9.78 1.15 15.96
CA ALA A 292 9.52 -0.06 15.19
C ALA A 292 9.59 -1.32 16.07
N ALA A 293 10.62 -1.45 16.89
CA ALA A 293 10.75 -2.56 17.84
C ALA A 293 9.56 -2.61 18.81
N ALA A 294 9.17 -1.46 19.38
CA ALA A 294 8.02 -1.36 20.27
C ALA A 294 6.69 -1.74 19.58
N THR A 295 6.55 -1.41 18.29
CA THR A 295 5.36 -1.74 17.50
C THR A 295 5.26 -3.24 17.24
N HIS A 296 6.38 -3.91 16.94
CA HIS A 296 6.44 -5.36 16.82
C HIS A 296 6.08 -6.07 18.13
N ARG A 297 6.66 -5.63 19.25
CA ARG A 297 6.32 -6.13 20.60
C ARG A 297 4.82 -6.03 20.89
N LEU A 298 4.24 -4.88 20.60
CA LEU A 298 2.81 -4.63 20.79
C LEU A 298 1.95 -5.63 20.00
N MET A 299 2.23 -5.81 18.71
CA MET A 299 1.47 -6.73 17.87
C MET A 299 1.73 -8.21 18.19
N ARG A 300 2.95 -8.57 18.62
CA ARG A 300 3.30 -9.94 19.02
C ARG A 300 2.56 -10.38 20.27
N ASN A 301 2.35 -9.47 21.21
CA ASN A 301 1.63 -9.73 22.46
C ASN A 301 0.10 -9.68 22.31
N SER A 302 -0.40 -9.43 21.09
CA SER A 302 -1.82 -9.41 20.78
C SER A 302 -2.28 -10.76 20.23
N ASP A 303 -3.36 -11.29 20.79
CA ASP A 303 -4.01 -12.53 20.33
C ASP A 303 -5.49 -12.28 20.03
N PRO A 304 -5.82 -11.66 18.88
CA PRO A 304 -7.20 -11.33 18.53
C PRO A 304 -8.03 -12.60 18.34
N GLN A 305 -9.14 -12.70 19.07
CA GLN A 305 -10.05 -13.85 19.03
C GLN A 305 -11.10 -13.71 17.92
N LEU A 306 -10.66 -13.51 16.67
CA LEU A 306 -11.53 -13.38 15.50
C LEU A 306 -10.87 -13.98 14.24
N PRO A 307 -11.65 -14.34 13.20
CA PRO A 307 -11.11 -14.93 11.98
C PRO A 307 -10.16 -13.98 11.23
N LEU A 308 -8.94 -14.46 10.98
CA LEU A 308 -7.92 -13.77 10.20
C LEU A 308 -7.53 -14.62 8.98
N TYR A 309 -7.65 -14.04 7.79
CA TYR A 309 -7.25 -14.67 6.53
C TYR A 309 -6.16 -13.84 5.88
N ASN A 310 -5.16 -14.46 5.26
CA ASN A 310 -4.16 -13.78 4.43
C ASN A 310 -4.06 -14.43 3.06
N PHE A 311 -4.14 -13.63 2.00
CA PHE A 311 -3.87 -14.05 0.62
C PHE A 311 -2.44 -13.65 0.26
N ALA A 312 -1.55 -14.64 0.19
CA ALA A 312 -0.12 -14.45 -0.03
C ALA A 312 0.28 -14.79 -1.47
N GLY A 313 1.01 -13.89 -2.12
CA GLY A 313 1.67 -14.20 -3.38
C GLY A 313 2.88 -15.12 -3.16
N CYS A 314 3.17 -15.98 -4.13
CA CYS A 314 4.32 -16.90 -4.09
C CYS A 314 4.98 -17.03 -5.46
N HIS A 315 6.19 -17.60 -5.49
CA HIS A 315 7.00 -17.83 -6.70
C HIS A 315 7.36 -16.56 -7.48
N MET A 316 7.59 -15.47 -6.76
CA MET A 316 8.20 -14.25 -7.29
C MET A 316 9.58 -14.06 -6.65
N SER A 317 10.53 -13.52 -7.43
CA SER A 317 11.87 -13.17 -6.95
C SER A 317 11.80 -12.16 -5.83
N THR A 318 12.01 -12.63 -4.59
CA THR A 318 11.77 -11.85 -3.38
C THR A 318 13.04 -11.77 -2.55
N VAL A 319 13.36 -10.58 -2.03
CA VAL A 319 14.46 -10.42 -1.07
C VAL A 319 14.07 -11.11 0.23
N THR A 320 14.78 -12.18 0.57
CA THR A 320 14.51 -12.96 1.80
C THR A 320 15.49 -12.64 2.91
N GLN A 321 16.71 -12.25 2.55
CA GLN A 321 17.82 -11.97 3.46
C GLN A 321 18.68 -10.84 2.91
N ILE A 322 19.37 -10.12 3.79
CA ILE A 322 20.36 -9.10 3.43
C ILE A 322 21.56 -9.28 4.35
N TYR A 323 22.75 -9.23 3.76
CA TYR A 323 24.03 -9.38 4.46
C TYR A 323 24.85 -8.09 4.37
N LEU A 324 25.68 -7.82 5.37
CA LEU A 324 26.74 -6.82 5.22
C LEU A 324 27.84 -7.33 4.28
N ASP A 325 28.24 -6.51 3.32
CA ASP A 325 29.30 -6.81 2.36
C ASP A 325 29.92 -5.50 1.84
N ASP A 326 31.11 -5.17 2.34
CA ASP A 326 31.85 -3.94 1.98
C ASP A 326 32.25 -3.88 0.49
N THR A 327 32.10 -4.98 -0.26
CA THR A 327 32.33 -5.00 -1.71
C THR A 327 31.10 -4.56 -2.52
N GLN A 328 29.94 -4.44 -1.88
CA GLN A 328 28.67 -4.08 -2.51
C GLN A 328 28.34 -2.59 -2.34
N PRO A 329 27.48 -2.04 -3.22
CA PRO A 329 26.79 -0.77 -3.02
C PRO A 329 26.31 -0.52 -1.59
N GLU A 330 26.77 0.58 -0.99
CA GLU A 330 26.43 0.99 0.39
C GLU A 330 26.58 -0.14 1.44
N GLY A 331 27.44 -1.13 1.19
CA GLY A 331 27.75 -2.22 2.13
C GLY A 331 26.66 -3.28 2.29
N LEU A 332 25.66 -3.35 1.39
CA LEU A 332 24.52 -4.26 1.51
C LEU A 332 24.43 -5.27 0.36
N ARG A 333 24.29 -6.55 0.68
CA ARG A 333 24.08 -7.64 -0.29
C ARG A 333 22.73 -8.34 -0.08
N PRO A 334 21.70 -8.04 -0.89
CA PRO A 334 20.43 -8.74 -0.83
C PRO A 334 20.51 -10.13 -1.49
N GLU A 335 19.88 -11.13 -0.87
CA GLU A 335 19.65 -12.46 -1.43
C GLU A 335 18.20 -12.63 -1.88
N TYR A 336 18.03 -13.24 -3.06
CA TYR A 336 16.74 -13.39 -3.71
C TYR A 336 16.34 -14.87 -3.81
N VAL A 337 15.09 -15.16 -3.46
CA VAL A 337 14.49 -16.48 -3.69
C VAL A 337 13.31 -16.33 -4.62
N ALA A 338 13.39 -16.96 -5.79
CA ALA A 338 12.38 -16.83 -6.84
C ALA A 338 11.25 -17.85 -6.79
N GLN A 339 11.41 -18.96 -6.08
CA GLN A 339 10.41 -20.04 -6.06
C GLN A 339 10.46 -20.89 -4.80
N GLY A 340 9.36 -21.58 -4.55
CA GLY A 340 9.20 -22.52 -3.44
C GLY A 340 8.77 -21.87 -2.13
N GLU A 341 8.83 -22.66 -1.05
CA GLU A 341 8.37 -22.32 0.30
C GLU A 341 9.11 -21.13 0.93
N GLN A 342 10.30 -20.81 0.42
CA GLN A 342 11.14 -19.69 0.88
C GLN A 342 11.01 -18.44 0.00
N SER A 343 10.24 -18.49 -1.09
CA SER A 343 10.03 -17.33 -1.98
C SER A 343 9.09 -16.30 -1.37
N GLY A 344 8.47 -15.46 -2.20
CA GLY A 344 7.46 -14.49 -1.80
C GLY A 344 6.69 -13.97 -3.01
N ASP A 345 6.14 -12.77 -2.84
CA ASP A 345 5.36 -12.06 -3.85
C ASP A 345 6.15 -10.93 -4.56
N GLY A 346 7.48 -10.92 -4.43
CA GLY A 346 8.36 -9.89 -4.99
C GLY A 346 8.75 -8.82 -3.97
N GLN A 347 8.00 -8.70 -2.89
CA GLN A 347 8.27 -7.76 -1.78
C GLN A 347 8.27 -8.46 -0.42
N VAL A 348 7.22 -9.25 -0.16
CA VAL A 348 6.96 -9.93 1.10
C VAL A 348 7.35 -11.39 0.97
N PRO A 349 8.37 -11.86 1.72
CA PRO A 349 8.72 -13.26 1.74
C PRO A 349 7.65 -14.09 2.48
N LEU A 350 7.47 -15.35 2.08
CA LEU A 350 6.42 -16.23 2.61
C LEU A 350 6.55 -16.50 4.11
N TRP A 351 7.75 -16.42 4.68
CA TRP A 351 7.91 -16.50 6.14
C TRP A 351 7.22 -15.33 6.86
N SER A 352 7.09 -14.18 6.20
CA SER A 352 6.40 -13.01 6.74
C SER A 352 4.89 -13.04 6.49
N SER A 353 4.44 -13.79 5.49
CA SER A 353 3.01 -13.88 5.18
C SER A 353 2.25 -14.85 6.10
N ARG A 354 2.94 -15.54 7.02
CA ARG A 354 2.41 -16.61 7.88
C ARG A 354 2.42 -16.17 9.34
N ALA A 355 1.37 -16.52 10.08
CA ALA A 355 1.33 -16.42 11.54
C ALA A 355 0.38 -17.50 12.11
N THR A 356 0.58 -17.89 13.37
CA THR A 356 -0.13 -19.03 13.99
C THR A 356 -1.65 -18.92 13.97
N ASN A 357 -2.21 -17.71 14.11
CA ASN A 357 -3.65 -17.44 14.13
C ASN A 357 -4.19 -16.90 12.80
N VAL A 358 -3.43 -17.04 11.70
CA VAL A 358 -3.81 -16.50 10.38
C VAL A 358 -3.90 -17.62 9.35
N ALA A 359 -5.11 -17.86 8.83
CA ALA A 359 -5.34 -18.78 7.73
C ALA A 359 -4.74 -18.20 6.43
N THR A 360 -3.62 -18.77 5.97
CA THR A 360 -2.90 -18.26 4.79
C THR A 360 -3.24 -19.07 3.55
N HIS A 361 -3.65 -18.37 2.50
CA HIS A 361 -4.00 -18.91 1.19
C HIS A 361 -3.01 -18.39 0.14
N TYR A 362 -2.57 -19.24 -0.78
CA TYR A 362 -1.48 -18.93 -1.70
C TYR A 362 -1.93 -18.80 -3.15
N VAL A 363 -1.35 -17.84 -3.86
CA VAL A 363 -1.52 -17.66 -5.30
C VAL A 363 -0.17 -17.28 -5.93
N GLU A 364 0.12 -17.77 -7.12
CA GLU A 364 1.30 -17.33 -7.88
C GLU A 364 1.02 -15.94 -8.49
N GLU A 365 1.45 -14.88 -7.81
CA GLU A 365 1.23 -13.50 -8.21
C GLU A 365 2.23 -12.54 -7.53
N ASP A 366 2.51 -11.42 -8.20
CA ASP A 366 3.23 -10.27 -7.64
C ASP A 366 2.41 -9.49 -6.59
N HIS A 367 3.10 -8.89 -5.63
CA HIS A 367 2.56 -8.14 -4.49
C HIS A 367 1.47 -7.15 -4.88
N VAL A 368 1.74 -6.26 -5.85
CA VAL A 368 0.80 -5.22 -6.26
C VAL A 368 -0.36 -5.84 -7.04
N ALA A 369 -0.07 -6.85 -7.85
CA ALA A 369 -1.08 -7.52 -8.66
C ALA A 369 -2.09 -8.33 -7.83
N LEU A 370 -1.81 -8.67 -6.57
CA LEU A 370 -2.72 -9.40 -5.69
C LEU A 370 -4.10 -8.74 -5.56
N VAL A 371 -4.18 -7.40 -5.44
CA VAL A 371 -5.46 -6.68 -5.28
C VAL A 371 -6.27 -6.56 -6.57
N ARG A 372 -5.71 -7.00 -7.71
CA ARG A 372 -6.41 -7.13 -9.00
C ARG A 372 -6.51 -8.57 -9.48
N ASN A 373 -5.98 -9.53 -8.74
CA ASN A 373 -6.00 -10.94 -9.11
C ASN A 373 -7.41 -11.51 -8.93
N GLN A 374 -8.01 -12.00 -10.01
CA GLN A 374 -9.40 -12.46 -10.03
C GLN A 374 -9.69 -13.59 -9.05
N ARG A 375 -8.71 -14.46 -8.76
CA ARG A 375 -8.88 -15.57 -7.81
C ARG A 375 -8.89 -15.06 -6.37
N VAL A 376 -8.02 -14.10 -6.06
CA VAL A 376 -8.01 -13.41 -4.75
C VAL A 376 -9.33 -12.66 -4.56
N LEU A 377 -9.77 -11.88 -5.54
CA LEU A 377 -11.03 -11.12 -5.47
C LEU A 377 -12.27 -12.02 -5.34
N ALA A 378 -12.26 -13.19 -5.99
CA ALA A 378 -13.32 -14.19 -5.85
C ALA A 378 -13.37 -14.80 -4.45
N ASP A 379 -12.22 -15.12 -3.85
CA ASP A 379 -12.17 -15.66 -2.49
C ASP A 379 -12.51 -14.59 -1.43
N VAL A 380 -12.10 -13.33 -1.63
CA VAL A 380 -12.54 -12.19 -0.80
C VAL A 380 -14.05 -12.06 -0.86
N SER A 381 -14.65 -12.09 -2.05
CA SER A 381 -16.12 -12.06 -2.20
C SER A 381 -16.80 -13.24 -1.51
N THR A 382 -16.20 -14.43 -1.60
CA THR A 382 -16.71 -15.65 -0.97
C THR A 382 -16.71 -15.54 0.55
N LEU A 383 -15.62 -15.03 1.15
CA LEU A 383 -15.52 -14.81 2.59
C LEU A 383 -16.50 -13.73 3.09
N LEU A 384 -16.71 -12.66 2.32
CA LEU A 384 -17.74 -11.64 2.63
C LEU A 384 -19.16 -12.23 2.62
N ALA A 385 -19.41 -13.26 1.83
CA ALA A 385 -20.68 -13.99 1.79
C ALA A 385 -20.76 -15.14 2.83
N GLY A 386 -19.74 -15.32 3.68
CA GLY A 386 -19.69 -16.40 4.68
C GLY A 386 -19.31 -17.78 4.11
N GLY A 387 -18.82 -17.83 2.88
CA GLY A 387 -18.30 -19.04 2.25
C GLY A 387 -16.87 -19.39 2.67
N GLN A 388 -16.28 -20.37 1.99
CA GLN A 388 -14.89 -20.78 2.20
C GLN A 388 -14.03 -20.47 0.97
N PRO A 389 -12.79 -19.98 1.15
CA PRO A 389 -11.88 -19.67 0.06
C PRO A 389 -11.47 -20.93 -0.71
N SER A 390 -11.24 -20.78 -2.01
CA SER A 390 -10.84 -21.84 -2.94
C SER A 390 -9.32 -21.94 -3.14
N LEU A 391 -8.58 -20.87 -2.83
CA LEU A 391 -7.12 -20.83 -2.93
C LEU A 391 -6.48 -21.83 -1.93
N PRO A 392 -5.39 -22.50 -2.33
CA PRO A 392 -4.76 -23.53 -1.51
C PRO A 392 -4.10 -22.95 -0.25
N THR A 393 -4.09 -23.72 0.83
CA THR A 393 -3.41 -23.41 2.10
C THR A 393 -1.99 -23.99 2.19
N VAL A 394 -1.51 -24.58 1.10
CA VAL A 394 -0.13 -25.03 0.90
C VAL A 394 0.39 -24.34 -0.35
N VAL A 395 1.67 -23.96 -0.37
CA VAL A 395 2.27 -23.28 -1.52
C VAL A 395 2.12 -24.19 -2.74
N PRO A 396 1.42 -23.75 -3.80
CA PRO A 396 1.20 -24.60 -4.97
C PRO A 396 2.54 -24.87 -5.67
N ARG A 397 2.62 -25.97 -6.44
CA ARG A 397 3.71 -26.10 -7.42
C ARG A 397 3.60 -24.94 -8.41
N ARG A 398 4.74 -24.36 -8.78
CA ARG A 398 4.81 -23.30 -9.79
C ARG A 398 4.09 -23.77 -11.06
N GLN A 399 3.14 -22.96 -11.52
CA GLN A 399 2.32 -23.26 -12.69
C GLN A 399 2.83 -22.52 -13.93
N SER A 400 3.54 -21.40 -13.78
CA SER A 400 4.10 -20.67 -14.91
C SER A 400 5.55 -21.07 -15.22
N THR A 401 5.84 -21.36 -16.49
CA THR A 401 7.19 -21.31 -17.09
C THR A 401 7.58 -19.90 -17.54
N VAL A 402 6.72 -18.92 -17.27
CA VAL A 402 6.90 -17.54 -17.72
C VAL A 402 7.90 -16.89 -16.77
N GLU A 403 9.18 -16.90 -17.14
CA GLU A 403 10.04 -15.75 -16.86
C GLU A 403 9.30 -14.53 -17.41
N ARG A 404 8.60 -13.78 -16.56
CA ARG A 404 8.03 -12.49 -16.97
C ARG A 404 9.21 -11.61 -17.34
N TRP A 405 9.19 -11.16 -18.59
CA TRP A 405 10.24 -10.41 -19.25
C TRP A 405 10.67 -9.20 -18.42
N THR A 406 11.90 -9.21 -17.90
CA THR A 406 12.59 -7.97 -17.49
C THR A 406 13.05 -7.26 -18.77
N GLY A 407 12.18 -6.42 -19.34
CA GLY A 407 12.41 -5.71 -20.60
C GLY A 407 13.20 -4.41 -20.39
N LEU A 408 14.23 -4.22 -21.22
CA LEU A 408 15.07 -3.02 -21.39
C LEU A 408 16.02 -2.66 -20.22
N PRO A 409 17.30 -2.31 -20.49
CA PRO A 409 18.21 -1.75 -19.50
C PRO A 409 17.65 -0.47 -18.84
N LEU A 410 17.93 -0.26 -17.55
CA LEU A 410 17.44 0.87 -16.75
C LEU A 410 17.57 2.22 -17.45
N HIS A 411 18.70 2.49 -18.12
CA HIS A 411 18.92 3.75 -18.85
C HIS A 411 17.91 3.97 -20.00
N GLN A 412 17.48 2.89 -20.68
CA GLN A 412 16.50 2.99 -21.77
C GLN A 412 15.10 3.22 -21.22
N GLN A 413 14.74 2.54 -20.12
CA GLN A 413 13.49 2.78 -19.41
C GLN A 413 13.40 4.24 -18.94
N LEU A 414 14.48 4.79 -18.37
CA LEU A 414 14.54 6.17 -17.90
C LEU A 414 14.42 7.21 -19.02
N VAL A 415 15.10 7.00 -20.15
CA VAL A 415 15.03 7.93 -21.31
C VAL A 415 13.66 7.89 -21.95
N GLU A 416 13.10 6.70 -22.17
CA GLU A 416 11.76 6.55 -22.75
C GLU A 416 10.70 7.17 -21.84
N MET A 417 10.82 6.95 -20.53
CA MET A 417 9.92 7.51 -19.53
C MET A 417 10.02 9.03 -19.45
N ARG A 418 11.23 9.60 -19.39
CA ARG A 418 11.43 11.05 -19.38
C ARG A 418 10.83 11.70 -20.63
N ASN A 419 11.08 11.13 -21.80
CA ASN A 419 10.51 11.61 -23.05
C ASN A 419 8.97 11.54 -23.05
N ARG A 420 8.37 10.49 -22.47
CA ARG A 420 6.90 10.35 -22.35
C ARG A 420 6.29 11.37 -21.40
N ILE A 421 6.95 11.67 -20.27
CA ILE A 421 6.47 12.71 -19.34
C ILE A 421 6.62 14.11 -19.97
N GLU A 422 7.78 14.41 -20.58
CA GLU A 422 8.05 15.71 -21.23
C GLU A 422 7.17 15.95 -22.46
N SER A 423 6.72 14.88 -23.13
CA SER A 423 5.81 14.95 -24.29
C SER A 423 4.32 14.81 -23.93
N GLU A 424 3.97 14.74 -22.64
CA GLU A 424 2.59 14.54 -22.15
C GLU A 424 1.92 13.25 -22.69
N THR A 425 2.70 12.21 -23.02
CA THR A 425 2.20 10.91 -23.55
C THR A 425 2.19 9.77 -22.54
N LEU A 426 2.36 10.09 -21.24
CA LEU A 426 2.41 9.11 -20.16
C LEU A 426 1.10 8.33 -20.03
N THR A 427 1.17 7.01 -20.05
CA THR A 427 0.01 6.13 -19.88
C THR A 427 -0.11 5.61 -18.45
N ARG A 428 -1.29 5.07 -18.09
CA ARG A 428 -1.50 4.37 -16.81
C ARG A 428 -0.51 3.22 -16.60
N ILE A 429 -0.15 2.51 -17.68
CA ILE A 429 0.82 1.40 -17.65
C ILE A 429 2.20 1.93 -17.25
N ASP A 430 2.60 3.11 -17.75
CA ASP A 430 3.89 3.73 -17.42
C ASP A 430 3.97 4.16 -15.93
N LEU A 431 2.84 4.55 -15.33
CA LEU A 431 2.75 4.86 -13.89
C LEU A 431 2.80 3.62 -13.01
N ASP A 432 2.12 2.54 -13.42
CA ASP A 432 2.23 1.24 -12.74
C ASP A 432 3.70 0.75 -12.79
N HIS A 433 4.43 0.97 -13.89
CA HIS A 433 5.86 0.64 -13.97
C HIS A 433 6.76 1.50 -13.07
N LEU A 434 6.43 2.78 -12.88
CA LEU A 434 7.21 3.70 -12.04
C LEU A 434 7.26 3.31 -10.56
N PHE A 435 6.11 2.85 -10.05
CA PHE A 435 5.91 2.66 -8.62
C PHE A 435 5.64 1.22 -8.22
N PHE A 436 5.26 0.35 -9.15
CA PHE A 436 4.56 -0.88 -8.79
C PHE A 436 4.93 -2.13 -9.63
N TRP A 437 5.87 -2.06 -10.57
CA TRP A 437 6.32 -3.22 -11.35
C TRP A 437 7.85 -3.36 -11.35
N ARG A 438 8.37 -4.58 -11.19
CA ARG A 438 9.77 -4.97 -11.41
C ARG A 438 9.86 -6.02 -12.52
#